data_AF-A0A919IU83-F1
#
_entry.id   AF-A0A919IU83-F1
#
_cell.length_a   1.000
_cell.length_b   1.000
_cell.length_c   1.000
_cell.angle_alpha   90.00
_cell.angle_beta   90.00
_cell.angle_gamma   90.00
#
_symmetry.space_group_name_H-M   'P 1'
#
loop_
_entity.id
_entity.type
_entity.pdbx_description
1 polymer ?
#
loop_
_entity_poly.entity_id
_entity_poly.type
_entity_poly.pdbx_seq_one_letter_code
_entity_poly.pdbx_strand_id
1 'polypeptide(L)'
;MEPLNGLLAIQGHVEELLQRATAGDRAAAELLAHMLALSGKVEKGITLLRLSVGEDDEVGLGSLAAMLAKYGRVDDAIALLQPHADEGNDYLSGQLAGLFARNYRLEELRNLADGGDPYAGELLVQALFDQGHVDELEQRADGSDFLSVKSLAVTLLMESRARQGRTKEARALMFRAGGSHDTVVRLAEVLAEQGHFDDAVELMQPRADAGDRYVLGRLAVLRSRHGQFEKAIADLRQLTDEGDPFAPVWLIELLAERGRIRELEEEVAAGTPGAAKQLALFRPRASTD
;
A
#
# COMPACT_ATOMS: atom_id res chain seq x y z
N MET A 1 14.35 -7.19 -21.06
CA MET A 1 13.65 -7.77 -22.21
C MET A 1 12.21 -7.28 -22.12
N GLU A 2 11.84 -6.23 -22.85
CA GLU A 2 10.42 -5.87 -22.93
C GLU A 2 9.67 -7.01 -23.65
N PRO A 3 8.51 -7.46 -23.13
CA PRO A 3 7.75 -8.52 -23.76
C PRO A 3 7.31 -8.11 -25.18
N LEU A 4 7.44 -9.02 -26.14
CA LEU A 4 7.20 -8.81 -27.58
C LEU A 4 5.91 -8.04 -27.89
N ASN A 5 4.81 -8.31 -27.17
CA ASN A 5 3.54 -7.62 -27.39
C ASN A 5 3.61 -6.11 -27.05
N GLY A 6 4.44 -5.72 -26.07
CA GLY A 6 4.68 -4.30 -25.74
C GLY A 6 5.41 -3.56 -26.86
N LEU A 7 6.41 -4.21 -27.47
CA LEU A 7 7.12 -3.66 -28.64
C LEU A 7 6.19 -3.53 -29.85
N LEU A 8 5.37 -4.55 -30.13
CA LEU A 8 4.38 -4.51 -31.22
C LEU A 8 3.36 -3.38 -31.02
N ALA A 9 2.91 -3.14 -29.78
CA ALA A 9 1.99 -2.05 -29.46
C ALA A 9 2.62 -0.67 -29.70
N ILE A 10 3.87 -0.47 -29.26
CA ILE A 10 4.61 0.79 -29.45
C ILE A 10 4.88 1.05 -30.94
N GLN A 11 5.20 0.00 -31.69
CA GLN A 11 5.50 0.08 -33.12
C GLN A 11 4.24 0.13 -34.01
N GLY A 12 3.04 0.05 -33.42
CA GLY A 12 1.77 0.14 -34.15
C GLY A 12 1.46 -1.10 -35.01
N HIS A 13 2.04 -2.25 -34.69
CA HIS A 13 1.81 -3.52 -35.39
C HIS A 13 0.47 -4.17 -34.96
N VAL A 14 -0.62 -3.46 -35.21
CA VAL A 14 -1.99 -3.83 -34.81
C VAL A 14 -2.46 -5.14 -35.46
N GLU A 15 -2.08 -5.40 -36.72
CA GLU A 15 -2.45 -6.63 -37.44
C GLU A 15 -1.78 -7.87 -36.84
N GLU A 16 -0.52 -7.76 -36.43
CA GLU A 16 0.20 -8.86 -35.79
C GLU A 16 -0.35 -9.14 -34.39
N LEU A 17 -0.67 -8.09 -33.62
CA LEU A 17 -1.37 -8.23 -32.35
C LEU A 17 -2.75 -8.88 -32.52
N LEU A 18 -3.49 -8.54 -33.59
CA LEU A 18 -4.78 -9.15 -33.88
C LEU A 18 -4.64 -10.64 -34.20
N GLN A 19 -3.67 -11.01 -35.05
CA GLN A 19 -3.43 -12.42 -35.37
C GLN A 19 -3.11 -13.23 -34.11
N ARG A 20 -2.23 -12.70 -33.25
CA ARG A 20 -1.87 -13.33 -31.98
C ARG A 20 -3.07 -13.44 -31.04
N ALA A 21 -3.85 -12.37 -30.90
CA ALA A 21 -5.08 -12.36 -30.10
C ALA A 21 -6.07 -13.43 -30.59
N THR A 22 -6.30 -13.53 -31.90
CA THR A 22 -7.18 -14.55 -32.49
C THR A 22 -6.62 -15.98 -32.40
N ALA A 23 -5.31 -16.11 -32.19
CA ALA A 23 -4.64 -17.39 -31.94
C ALA A 23 -4.63 -17.80 -30.46
N GLY A 24 -5.27 -17.02 -29.58
CA GLY A 24 -5.37 -17.31 -28.14
C GLY A 24 -4.28 -16.67 -27.28
N ASP A 25 -3.45 -15.76 -27.82
CA ASP A 25 -2.52 -14.98 -27.00
C ASP A 25 -3.30 -13.91 -26.21
N ARG A 26 -3.64 -14.24 -24.95
CA ARG A 26 -4.34 -13.35 -24.02
C ARG A 26 -3.67 -11.98 -23.88
N ALA A 27 -2.34 -11.95 -23.74
CA ALA A 27 -1.63 -10.69 -23.57
C ALA A 27 -1.74 -9.81 -24.83
N ALA A 28 -1.74 -10.41 -26.02
CA ALA A 28 -1.99 -9.68 -27.26
C ALA A 28 -3.44 -9.19 -27.36
N ALA A 29 -4.42 -10.02 -26.96
CA ALA A 29 -5.83 -9.64 -26.92
C ALA A 29 -6.10 -8.48 -25.96
N GLU A 30 -5.53 -8.53 -24.76
CA GLU A 30 -5.62 -7.46 -23.76
C GLU A 30 -5.02 -6.15 -24.27
N LEU A 31 -3.79 -6.19 -24.80
CA LEU A 31 -3.13 -5.00 -25.33
C LEU A 31 -3.92 -4.39 -26.49
N LEU A 32 -4.39 -5.22 -27.43
CA LEU A 32 -5.18 -4.76 -28.56
C LEU A 32 -6.55 -4.20 -28.11
N ALA A 33 -7.21 -4.84 -27.14
CA ALA A 33 -8.47 -4.35 -26.58
C ALA A 33 -8.29 -2.97 -25.92
N HIS A 34 -7.19 -2.77 -25.17
CA HIS A 34 -6.85 -1.46 -24.60
C HIS A 34 -6.58 -0.41 -25.68
N MET A 35 -5.81 -0.74 -26.72
CA MET A 35 -5.55 0.17 -27.84
C MET A 35 -6.84 0.56 -28.57
N LEU A 36 -7.72 -0.41 -28.84
CA LEU A 36 -9.03 -0.17 -29.46
C LEU A 36 -9.87 0.78 -28.61
N ALA A 37 -9.90 0.57 -27.30
CA ALA A 37 -10.67 1.40 -26.40
C ALA A 37 -10.12 2.84 -26.28
N LEU A 38 -8.80 3.01 -26.23
CA LEU A 38 -8.15 4.34 -26.31
C LEU A 38 -8.45 5.06 -27.64
N SER A 39 -8.68 4.32 -28.72
CA SER A 39 -9.10 4.88 -30.02
C SER A 39 -10.61 5.15 -30.13
N GLY A 40 -11.36 5.04 -29.03
CA GLY A 40 -12.82 5.22 -28.98
C GLY A 40 -13.63 4.01 -29.45
N LYS A 41 -12.99 2.88 -29.79
CA LYS A 41 -13.63 1.64 -30.25
C LYS A 41 -13.79 0.63 -29.11
N VAL A 42 -14.35 1.09 -27.99
CA VAL A 42 -14.50 0.32 -26.75
C VAL A 42 -15.19 -1.03 -26.98
N GLU A 43 -16.34 -1.03 -27.66
CA GLU A 43 -17.12 -2.25 -27.92
C GLU A 43 -16.36 -3.30 -28.73
N LYS A 44 -15.51 -2.87 -29.68
CA LYS A 44 -14.66 -3.79 -30.44
C LYS A 44 -13.58 -4.41 -29.55
N GLY A 45 -13.01 -3.62 -28.64
CA GLY A 45 -12.04 -4.11 -27.66
C GLY A 45 -12.66 -5.12 -26.70
N ILE A 46 -13.85 -4.84 -26.16
CA ILE A 46 -14.60 -5.75 -25.27
C ILE A 46 -14.94 -7.05 -26.01
N THR A 47 -15.43 -6.96 -27.25
CA THR A 47 -15.78 -8.14 -28.06
C THR A 47 -14.56 -9.01 -28.32
N LEU A 48 -13.43 -8.39 -28.67
CA LEU A 48 -12.18 -9.11 -28.90
C LEU A 48 -11.74 -9.85 -27.64
N LEU A 49 -11.71 -9.15 -26.50
CA LEU A 49 -11.28 -9.74 -25.23
C LEU A 49 -12.22 -10.89 -24.83
N ARG A 50 -13.54 -10.70 -24.94
CA ARG A 50 -14.54 -11.74 -24.67
C ARG A 50 -14.36 -13.00 -25.53
N LEU A 51 -13.96 -12.87 -26.80
CA LEU A 51 -13.71 -14.02 -27.66
C LEU A 51 -12.40 -14.75 -27.33
N SER A 52 -11.45 -14.07 -26.69
CA SER A 52 -10.17 -14.66 -26.32
C SER A 52 -10.14 -15.32 -24.94
N VAL A 53 -11.12 -15.02 -24.09
CA VAL A 53 -11.22 -15.50 -22.70
C VAL A 53 -12.09 -16.76 -22.67
N GLY A 54 -11.54 -17.85 -22.14
CA GLY A 54 -12.30 -19.09 -21.89
C GLY A 54 -13.14 -19.01 -20.61
N GLU A 55 -14.11 -19.92 -20.45
CA GLU A 55 -14.97 -19.98 -19.25
C GLU A 55 -14.19 -20.26 -17.96
N ASP A 56 -13.09 -21.02 -18.05
CA ASP A 56 -12.23 -21.33 -16.90
C ASP A 56 -11.00 -20.39 -16.79
N ASP A 57 -10.90 -19.36 -17.64
CA ASP A 57 -9.79 -18.41 -17.61
C ASP A 57 -10.06 -17.30 -16.59
N GLU A 58 -9.82 -17.60 -15.31
CA GLU A 58 -10.03 -16.66 -14.18
C GLU A 58 -9.35 -15.31 -14.42
N VAL A 59 -8.10 -15.32 -14.91
CA VAL A 59 -7.33 -14.09 -15.15
C VAL A 59 -7.95 -13.32 -16.31
N GLY A 60 -8.34 -14.00 -17.38
CA GLY A 60 -9.03 -13.39 -18.52
C GLY A 60 -10.39 -12.80 -18.15
N LEU A 61 -11.18 -13.51 -17.34
CA LEU A 61 -12.46 -13.04 -16.82
C LEU A 61 -12.28 -11.79 -15.97
N GLY A 62 -11.27 -11.77 -15.08
CA GLY A 62 -10.90 -10.61 -14.30
C GLY A 62 -10.51 -9.41 -15.18
N SER A 63 -9.67 -9.62 -16.20
CA SER A 63 -9.29 -8.57 -17.17
C SER A 63 -10.48 -8.03 -17.94
N LEU A 64 -11.40 -8.90 -18.39
CA LEU A 64 -12.61 -8.50 -19.11
C LEU A 64 -13.56 -7.70 -18.21
N ALA A 65 -13.78 -8.15 -16.98
CA ALA A 65 -14.58 -7.44 -15.99
C ALA A 65 -13.99 -6.06 -15.66
N ALA A 66 -12.67 -5.96 -15.48
CA ALA A 66 -11.99 -4.69 -15.26
C ALA A 66 -12.16 -3.73 -16.44
N MET A 67 -12.09 -4.23 -17.67
CA MET A 67 -12.32 -3.43 -18.87
C MET A 67 -13.78 -2.96 -18.97
N LEU A 68 -14.75 -3.85 -18.73
CA LEU A 68 -16.18 -3.51 -18.70
C LEU A 68 -16.45 -2.38 -17.69
N ALA A 69 -15.98 -2.54 -16.46
CA ALA A 69 -16.16 -1.54 -15.40
C ALA A 69 -15.50 -0.20 -15.74
N LYS A 70 -14.26 -0.21 -16.26
CA LYS A 70 -13.53 1.01 -16.67
C LYS A 70 -14.29 1.86 -17.68
N TYR A 71 -15.09 1.23 -18.55
CA TYR A 71 -15.89 1.91 -19.57
C TYR A 71 -17.38 2.00 -19.21
N GLY A 72 -17.71 1.99 -17.91
CA GLY A 72 -19.04 2.29 -17.39
C GLY A 72 -20.05 1.12 -17.45
N ARG A 73 -19.62 -0.08 -17.85
CA ARG A 73 -20.44 -1.30 -17.91
C ARG A 73 -20.26 -2.14 -16.66
N VAL A 74 -20.48 -1.51 -15.50
CA VAL A 74 -20.22 -2.12 -14.19
C VAL A 74 -21.13 -3.33 -13.94
N ASP A 75 -22.41 -3.22 -14.27
CA ASP A 75 -23.38 -4.32 -14.05
C ASP A 75 -23.06 -5.54 -14.93
N ASP A 76 -22.53 -5.34 -16.14
CA ASP A 76 -22.06 -6.43 -17.00
C ASP A 76 -20.80 -7.11 -16.43
N ALA A 77 -19.91 -6.32 -15.80
CA ALA A 77 -18.72 -6.84 -15.12
C ALA A 77 -19.12 -7.69 -13.91
N ILE A 78 -20.11 -7.23 -13.12
CA ILE A 78 -20.67 -7.98 -11.99
C ILE A 78 -21.33 -9.27 -12.49
N ALA A 79 -22.19 -9.19 -13.50
CA ALA A 79 -22.87 -10.37 -14.06
C ALA A 79 -21.90 -11.41 -14.63
N LEU A 80 -20.73 -10.97 -15.10
CA LEU A 80 -19.67 -11.86 -15.56
C LEU A 80 -18.98 -12.60 -14.39
N LEU A 81 -18.71 -11.91 -13.27
CA LEU A 81 -17.93 -12.48 -12.17
C LEU A 81 -18.78 -13.21 -11.11
N GLN A 82 -20.03 -12.79 -10.91
CA GLN A 82 -20.90 -13.30 -9.85
C GLN A 82 -21.03 -14.83 -9.83
N PRO A 83 -21.29 -15.53 -10.96
CA PRO A 83 -21.47 -16.98 -10.93
C PRO A 83 -20.22 -17.71 -10.41
N HIS A 84 -19.03 -17.25 -10.79
CA HIS A 84 -17.78 -17.85 -10.35
C HIS A 84 -17.47 -17.55 -8.88
N ALA A 85 -17.82 -16.36 -8.40
CA ALA A 85 -17.71 -16.02 -6.99
C ALA A 85 -18.65 -16.90 -6.14
N ASP A 86 -19.88 -17.12 -6.61
CA ASP A 86 -20.88 -17.99 -5.95
C ASP A 86 -20.43 -19.46 -5.93
N GLU A 87 -19.64 -19.90 -6.91
CA GLU A 87 -19.01 -21.23 -6.95
C GLU A 87 -17.77 -21.36 -6.04
N GLY A 88 -17.35 -20.27 -5.38
CA GLY A 88 -16.22 -20.27 -4.44
C GLY A 88 -14.87 -19.95 -5.09
N ASN A 89 -14.85 -19.26 -6.22
CA ASN A 89 -13.61 -18.78 -6.82
C ASN A 89 -13.08 -17.55 -6.05
N ASP A 90 -12.14 -17.76 -5.13
CA ASP A 90 -11.58 -16.70 -4.27
C ASP A 90 -10.99 -15.52 -5.07
N TYR A 91 -10.32 -15.79 -6.20
CA TYR A 91 -9.73 -14.74 -7.03
C TYR A 91 -10.81 -13.84 -7.64
N LEU A 92 -11.85 -14.44 -8.23
CA LEU A 92 -12.94 -13.72 -8.86
C LEU A 92 -13.89 -13.08 -7.82
N SER A 93 -14.06 -13.69 -6.64
CA SER A 93 -14.71 -13.04 -5.49
C SER A 93 -13.99 -11.76 -5.09
N GLY A 94 -12.65 -11.81 -5.00
CA GLY A 94 -11.84 -10.62 -4.73
C GLY A 94 -11.97 -9.53 -5.81
N GLN A 95 -12.00 -9.91 -7.09
CA GLN A 95 -12.27 -8.95 -8.19
C GLN A 95 -13.67 -8.33 -8.07
N LEU A 96 -14.69 -9.14 -7.76
CA LEU A 96 -16.06 -8.70 -7.58
C LEU A 96 -16.21 -7.74 -6.40
N ALA A 97 -15.63 -8.07 -5.24
CA ALA A 97 -15.59 -7.18 -4.08
C ALA A 97 -14.91 -5.85 -4.42
N GLY A 98 -13.81 -5.89 -5.18
CA GLY A 98 -13.12 -4.70 -5.68
C GLY A 98 -13.99 -3.84 -6.62
N LEU A 99 -14.83 -4.47 -7.45
CA LEU A 99 -15.81 -3.76 -8.28
C LEU A 99 -16.87 -3.08 -7.42
N PHE A 100 -17.40 -3.75 -6.39
CA PHE A 100 -18.38 -3.16 -5.50
C PHE A 100 -17.82 -1.94 -4.75
N ALA A 101 -16.61 -2.07 -4.19
CA ALA A 101 -15.95 -0.99 -3.46
C ALA A 101 -15.72 0.27 -4.33
N ARG A 102 -15.18 0.10 -5.55
CA ARG A 102 -14.88 1.22 -6.46
C ARG A 102 -16.12 1.90 -7.02
N ASN A 103 -17.26 1.22 -7.03
CA ASN A 103 -18.52 1.73 -7.56
C ASN A 103 -19.54 2.06 -6.47
N TYR A 104 -19.09 2.18 -5.21
CA TYR A 104 -19.93 2.58 -4.07
C TYR A 104 -21.15 1.68 -3.83
N ARG A 105 -21.04 0.39 -4.19
CA ARG A 105 -22.05 -0.66 -3.99
C ARG A 105 -21.88 -1.26 -2.59
N LEU A 106 -22.17 -0.45 -1.57
CA LEU A 106 -21.90 -0.81 -0.16
C LEU A 106 -22.73 -2.00 0.33
N GLU A 107 -23.99 -2.11 -0.09
CA GLU A 107 -24.87 -3.21 0.35
C GLU A 107 -24.37 -4.56 -0.17
N GLU A 108 -23.96 -4.62 -1.43
CA GLU A 108 -23.40 -5.81 -2.04
C GLU A 108 -22.06 -6.19 -1.40
N LEU A 109 -21.21 -5.21 -1.14
CA LEU A 109 -19.94 -5.42 -0.43
C LEU A 109 -20.16 -5.89 1.02
N ARG A 110 -21.20 -5.37 1.69
CA ARG A 110 -21.61 -5.80 3.03
C ARG A 110 -22.06 -7.25 3.03
N ASN A 111 -22.87 -7.66 2.06
CA ASN A 111 -23.32 -9.04 1.94
C ASN A 111 -22.14 -10.02 1.74
N LEU A 112 -21.13 -9.65 0.94
CA LEU A 112 -19.93 -10.48 0.78
C LEU A 112 -19.12 -10.58 2.08
N ALA A 113 -18.91 -9.45 2.77
CA ALA A 113 -18.20 -9.43 4.04
C ALA A 113 -18.90 -10.28 5.11
N ASP A 114 -20.23 -10.13 5.23
CA ASP A 114 -21.06 -10.86 6.19
C ASP A 114 -21.21 -12.35 5.82
N GLY A 115 -21.00 -12.69 4.55
CA GLY A 115 -20.86 -14.05 4.05
C GLY A 115 -19.54 -14.73 4.43
N GLY A 116 -18.60 -13.99 5.04
CA GLY A 116 -17.34 -14.52 5.52
C GLY A 116 -16.16 -14.32 4.56
N ASP A 117 -16.25 -13.41 3.58
CA ASP A 117 -15.11 -13.02 2.75
C ASP A 117 -14.27 -11.94 3.50
N PRO A 118 -13.06 -12.28 3.98
CA PRO A 118 -12.22 -11.33 4.72
C PRO A 118 -11.72 -10.17 3.85
N TYR A 119 -11.52 -10.40 2.55
CA TYR A 119 -11.07 -9.37 1.62
C TYR A 119 -12.19 -8.36 1.34
N ALA A 120 -13.42 -8.85 1.15
CA ALA A 120 -14.61 -8.00 1.07
C ALA A 120 -14.81 -7.19 2.37
N GLY A 121 -14.57 -7.81 3.54
CA GLY A 121 -14.61 -7.13 4.83
C GLY A 121 -13.62 -5.97 4.95
N GLU A 122 -12.37 -6.16 4.51
CA GLU A 122 -11.36 -5.08 4.51
C GLU A 122 -11.73 -3.94 3.55
N LEU A 123 -12.21 -4.28 2.35
CA LEU A 123 -12.69 -3.29 1.38
C LEU A 123 -13.91 -2.53 1.91
N LEU A 124 -14.82 -3.21 2.62
CA LEU A 124 -15.97 -2.57 3.25
C LEU A 124 -15.51 -1.58 4.30
N VAL A 125 -14.62 -1.98 5.19
CA VAL A 125 -14.06 -1.11 6.23
C VAL A 125 -13.43 0.15 5.63
N GLN A 126 -12.67 0.02 4.53
CA GLN A 126 -12.12 1.17 3.83
C GLN A 126 -13.21 2.05 3.21
N ALA A 127 -14.21 1.45 2.56
CA ALA A 127 -15.31 2.20 1.93
C ALA A 127 -16.19 2.93 2.96
N LEU A 128 -16.44 2.32 4.12
CA LEU A 128 -17.15 2.94 5.24
C LEU A 128 -16.36 4.14 5.78
N PHE A 129 -15.05 4.00 5.92
CA PHE A 129 -14.18 5.09 6.35
C PHE A 129 -14.19 6.26 5.38
N ASP A 130 -13.99 5.99 4.08
CA ASP A 130 -13.93 7.02 3.04
C ASP A 130 -15.25 7.80 2.90
N GLN A 131 -16.38 7.14 3.16
CA GLN A 131 -17.71 7.74 3.11
C GLN A 131 -18.19 8.32 4.47
N GLY A 132 -17.41 8.15 5.54
CA GLY A 132 -17.75 8.67 6.86
C GLY A 132 -18.83 7.91 7.62
N HIS A 133 -19.07 6.63 7.29
CA HIS A 133 -20.00 5.74 8.01
C HIS A 133 -19.37 5.23 9.31
N VAL A 134 -19.15 6.15 10.25
CA VAL A 134 -18.41 5.89 11.50
C VAL A 134 -19.11 4.88 12.40
N ASP A 135 -20.44 4.92 12.50
CA ASP A 135 -21.20 4.03 13.40
C ASP A 135 -21.04 2.56 13.01
N GLU A 136 -21.06 2.26 11.70
CA GLU A 136 -20.82 0.91 11.23
C GLU A 136 -19.35 0.52 11.32
N LEU A 137 -18.43 1.44 11.07
CA LEU A 137 -17.00 1.19 11.27
C LEU A 137 -16.69 0.82 12.74
N GLU A 138 -17.35 1.46 13.70
CA GLU A 138 -17.27 1.11 15.12
C GLU A 138 -17.87 -0.27 15.39
N GLN A 139 -19.00 -0.62 14.77
CA GLN A 139 -19.58 -1.96 14.88
C GLN A 139 -18.62 -3.04 14.34
N ARG A 140 -17.96 -2.80 13.19
CA ARG A 140 -16.96 -3.71 12.62
C ARG A 140 -15.72 -3.85 13.51
N ALA A 141 -15.29 -2.77 14.15
CA ALA A 141 -14.19 -2.80 15.11
C ALA A 141 -14.51 -3.67 16.35
N ASP A 142 -15.76 -3.64 16.82
CA ASP A 142 -16.21 -4.35 18.02
C ASP A 142 -16.86 -5.73 17.74
N GLY A 143 -17.19 -6.00 16.49
CA GLY A 143 -17.90 -7.18 16.03
C GLY A 143 -17.10 -8.47 16.08
N SER A 144 -17.70 -9.52 15.52
CA SER A 144 -17.11 -10.86 15.37
C SER A 144 -16.50 -11.07 13.98
N ASP A 145 -16.18 -10.00 13.27
CA ASP A 145 -15.46 -10.06 12.01
C ASP A 145 -14.06 -10.68 12.19
N PHE A 146 -13.43 -11.00 11.06
CA PHE A 146 -12.04 -11.44 11.02
C PHE A 146 -11.11 -10.44 11.73
N LEU A 147 -10.07 -10.96 12.38
CA LEU A 147 -9.09 -10.13 13.09
C LEU A 147 -8.45 -9.05 12.20
N SER A 148 -8.27 -9.32 10.90
CA SER A 148 -7.74 -8.33 9.96
C SER A 148 -8.71 -7.17 9.75
N VAL A 149 -9.98 -7.46 9.49
CA VAL A 149 -11.08 -6.48 9.36
C VAL A 149 -11.20 -5.63 10.63
N LYS A 150 -11.20 -6.27 11.81
CA LYS A 150 -11.26 -5.57 13.10
C LYS A 150 -10.06 -4.65 13.30
N SER A 151 -8.86 -5.15 13.04
CA SER A 151 -7.62 -4.39 13.22
C SER A 151 -7.56 -3.18 12.29
N LEU A 152 -8.02 -3.34 11.04
CA LEU A 152 -8.15 -2.25 10.08
C LEU A 152 -9.17 -1.22 10.55
N ALA A 153 -10.36 -1.65 11.00
CA ALA A 153 -11.39 -0.75 11.50
C ALA A 153 -10.91 0.07 12.70
N VAL A 154 -10.27 -0.57 13.69
CA VAL A 154 -9.69 0.14 14.84
C VAL A 154 -8.59 1.11 14.42
N THR A 155 -7.74 0.74 13.46
CA THR A 155 -6.67 1.60 12.95
C THR A 155 -7.23 2.84 12.26
N LEU A 156 -8.21 2.66 11.37
CA LEU A 156 -8.84 3.77 10.67
C LEU A 156 -9.60 4.71 11.63
N LEU A 157 -10.33 4.16 12.60
CA LEU A 157 -10.96 4.96 13.66
C LEU A 157 -9.91 5.75 14.45
N MET A 158 -8.82 5.10 14.87
CA MET A 158 -7.73 5.72 15.61
C MET A 158 -7.15 6.91 14.82
N GLU A 159 -6.83 6.71 13.54
CA GLU A 159 -6.32 7.77 12.67
C GLU A 159 -7.31 8.92 12.51
N SER A 160 -8.59 8.63 12.31
CA SER A 160 -9.63 9.66 12.18
C SER A 160 -9.79 10.47 13.46
N ARG A 161 -9.80 9.83 14.64
CA ARG A 161 -9.85 10.53 15.93
C ARG A 161 -8.61 11.39 16.16
N ALA A 162 -7.42 10.89 15.81
CA ALA A 162 -6.19 11.68 15.87
C ALA A 162 -6.27 12.89 14.92
N ARG A 163 -6.66 12.69 13.65
CA ARG A 163 -6.87 13.76 12.65
C ARG A 163 -7.87 14.84 13.09
N GLN A 164 -8.78 14.50 14.00
CA GLN A 164 -9.77 15.43 14.59
C GLN A 164 -9.30 16.07 15.91
N GLY A 165 -8.06 15.83 16.35
CA GLY A 165 -7.50 16.33 17.61
C GLY A 165 -8.01 15.60 18.86
N ARG A 166 -8.72 14.48 18.69
CA ARG A 166 -9.26 13.66 19.79
C ARG A 166 -8.22 12.64 20.27
N THR A 167 -7.05 13.12 20.67
CA THR A 167 -5.88 12.31 21.00
C THR A 167 -6.15 11.26 22.09
N LYS A 168 -7.02 11.58 23.07
CA LYS A 168 -7.41 10.62 24.13
C LYS A 168 -8.16 9.42 23.57
N GLU A 169 -9.11 9.66 22.66
CA GLU A 169 -9.88 8.60 21.99
C GLU A 169 -8.96 7.76 21.10
N ALA A 170 -8.07 8.42 20.34
CA ALA A 170 -7.09 7.74 19.50
C ALA A 170 -6.13 6.84 20.33
N ARG A 171 -5.61 7.33 21.47
CA ARG A 171 -4.80 6.51 22.39
C ARG A 171 -5.60 5.33 22.94
N ALA A 172 -6.88 5.51 23.28
CA ALA A 172 -7.72 4.40 23.74
C ALA A 172 -7.93 3.32 22.65
N LEU A 173 -8.12 3.73 21.39
CA LEU A 173 -8.22 2.83 20.25
C LEU A 173 -6.89 2.09 19.97
N MET A 174 -5.76 2.78 20.06
CA MET A 174 -4.43 2.16 19.97
C MET A 174 -4.26 1.04 21.01
N PHE A 175 -4.67 1.26 22.27
CA PHE A 175 -4.63 0.22 23.30
C PHE A 175 -5.62 -0.92 23.02
N ARG A 176 -6.82 -0.62 22.48
CA ARG A 176 -7.79 -1.65 22.05
C ARG A 176 -7.23 -2.55 20.95
N ALA A 177 -6.40 -2.01 20.06
CA ALA A 177 -5.68 -2.78 19.05
C ALA A 177 -4.49 -3.60 19.62
N GLY A 178 -4.36 -3.70 20.95
CA GLY A 178 -3.26 -4.39 21.62
C GLY A 178 -1.98 -3.55 21.73
N GLY A 179 -1.99 -2.31 21.23
CA GLY A 179 -0.87 -1.38 21.33
C GLY A 179 0.41 -1.89 20.69
N SER A 180 0.34 -2.63 19.57
CA SER A 180 1.51 -3.12 18.82
C SER A 180 2.44 -1.97 18.42
N HIS A 181 3.71 -2.28 18.11
CA HIS A 181 4.66 -1.25 17.64
C HIS A 181 4.12 -0.52 16.39
N ASP A 182 3.44 -1.22 15.49
CA ASP A 182 2.84 -0.62 14.29
C ASP A 182 1.74 0.38 14.64
N THR A 183 0.84 0.05 15.57
CA THR A 183 -0.22 0.98 15.99
C THR A 183 0.32 2.21 16.71
N VAL A 184 1.36 2.03 17.54
CA VAL A 184 2.05 3.14 18.23
C VAL A 184 2.70 4.07 17.22
N VAL A 185 3.49 3.51 16.28
CA VAL A 185 4.15 4.30 15.23
C VAL A 185 3.11 5.00 14.36
N ARG A 186 2.04 4.31 13.99
CA ARG A 186 1.00 4.89 13.13
C ARG A 186 0.29 6.07 13.79
N LEU A 187 -0.06 5.96 15.08
CA LEU A 187 -0.65 7.08 15.82
C LEU A 187 0.34 8.24 15.95
N ALA A 188 1.63 7.96 16.22
CA ALA A 188 2.66 8.98 16.31
C ALA A 188 2.88 9.72 14.97
N GLU A 189 2.87 9.00 13.83
CA GLU A 189 2.93 9.60 12.50
C GLU A 189 1.79 10.60 12.29
N VAL A 190 0.55 10.20 12.57
CA VAL A 190 -0.62 11.07 12.37
C VAL A 190 -0.54 12.31 13.27
N LEU A 191 -0.11 12.17 14.53
CA LEU A 191 0.10 13.30 15.43
C LEU A 191 1.16 14.26 14.89
N ALA A 192 2.27 13.73 14.39
CA ALA A 192 3.35 14.53 13.83
C ALA A 192 2.94 15.25 12.53
N GLU A 193 2.15 14.60 11.66
CA GLU A 193 1.57 15.21 10.45
C GLU A 193 0.69 16.43 10.77
N GLN A 194 0.06 16.45 11.95
CA GLN A 194 -0.73 17.59 12.45
C GLN A 194 0.11 18.66 13.17
N GLY A 195 1.42 18.47 13.28
CA GLY A 195 2.31 19.37 14.02
C GLY A 195 2.40 19.07 15.52
N HIS A 196 1.76 18.01 16.02
CA HIS A 196 1.88 17.54 17.40
C HIS A 196 3.10 16.63 17.59
N PHE A 197 4.26 17.14 17.20
CA PHE A 197 5.51 16.38 17.19
C PHE A 197 5.94 15.91 18.59
N ASP A 198 5.81 16.76 19.61
CA ASP A 198 6.19 16.40 20.98
C ASP A 198 5.32 15.25 21.53
N ASP A 199 4.01 15.26 21.23
CA ASP A 199 3.09 14.18 21.61
C ASP A 199 3.44 12.86 20.90
N ALA A 200 3.88 12.93 19.65
CA ALA A 200 4.32 11.77 18.88
C ALA A 200 5.60 11.15 19.48
N VAL A 201 6.57 12.00 19.85
CA VAL A 201 7.79 11.56 20.53
C VAL A 201 7.46 10.97 21.91
N GLU A 202 6.62 11.64 22.71
CA GLU A 202 6.17 11.15 24.02
C GLU A 202 5.52 9.77 23.91
N LEU A 203 4.74 9.54 22.85
CA LEU A 203 4.08 8.25 22.63
C LEU A 203 5.08 7.13 22.28
N MET A 204 6.11 7.44 21.50
CA MET A 204 7.10 6.44 21.03
C MET A 204 8.23 6.19 22.03
N GLN A 205 8.61 7.19 22.83
CA GLN A 205 9.79 7.16 23.70
C GLN A 205 9.79 5.97 24.68
N PRO A 206 8.69 5.62 25.38
CA PRO A 206 8.72 4.50 26.32
C PRO A 206 9.04 3.14 25.67
N ARG A 207 8.59 2.93 24.43
CA ARG A 207 8.92 1.70 23.67
C ARG A 207 10.35 1.73 23.14
N ALA A 208 10.80 2.90 22.68
CA ALA A 208 12.19 3.10 22.30
C ALA A 208 13.14 2.81 23.48
N ASP A 209 12.85 3.33 24.67
CA ASP A 209 13.63 3.10 25.89
C ASP A 209 13.61 1.63 26.33
N ALA A 210 12.53 0.90 26.02
CA ALA A 210 12.43 -0.54 26.25
C ALA A 210 13.18 -1.39 25.20
N GLY A 211 13.82 -0.76 24.21
CA GLY A 211 14.59 -1.43 23.15
C GLY A 211 13.75 -1.93 21.98
N ASP A 212 12.53 -1.41 21.77
CA ASP A 212 11.72 -1.72 20.60
C ASP A 212 12.37 -1.14 19.33
N ARG A 213 13.13 -1.99 18.64
CA ARG A 213 13.94 -1.62 17.46
C ARG A 213 13.12 -0.98 16.35
N TYR A 214 11.90 -1.47 16.12
CA TYR A 214 11.04 -0.88 15.09
C TYR A 214 10.70 0.56 15.46
N VAL A 215 10.31 0.80 16.70
CA VAL A 215 9.98 2.15 17.20
C VAL A 215 11.20 3.06 17.21
N LEU A 216 12.39 2.55 17.59
CA LEU A 216 13.64 3.32 17.58
C LEU A 216 13.97 3.92 16.21
N GLY A 217 14.02 3.08 15.17
CA GLY A 217 14.29 3.53 13.81
C GLY A 217 13.24 4.54 13.31
N ARG A 218 11.95 4.28 13.58
CA ARG A 218 10.87 5.18 13.19
C ARG A 218 10.92 6.51 13.95
N LEU A 219 11.30 6.52 15.23
CA LEU A 219 11.46 7.73 16.04
C LEU A 219 12.62 8.60 15.54
N ALA A 220 13.74 7.99 15.12
CA ALA A 220 14.86 8.73 14.54
C ALA A 220 14.48 9.41 13.22
N VAL A 221 13.76 8.70 12.34
CA VAL A 221 13.22 9.26 11.09
C VAL A 221 12.24 10.40 11.37
N LEU A 222 11.36 10.23 12.37
CA LEU A 222 10.41 11.27 12.77
C LEU A 222 11.13 12.53 13.25
N ARG A 223 12.10 12.38 14.17
CA ARG A 223 12.95 13.49 14.66
C ARG A 223 13.66 14.23 13.54
N SER A 224 14.22 13.48 12.58
CA SER A 224 14.86 14.05 11.40
C SER A 224 13.92 14.94 10.60
N ARG A 225 12.71 14.45 10.28
CA ARG A 225 11.74 15.17 9.45
C ARG A 225 11.28 16.48 10.11
N HIS A 226 11.24 16.53 11.43
CA HIS A 226 10.81 17.69 12.21
C HIS A 226 11.96 18.57 12.73
N GLY A 227 13.12 18.55 12.06
CA GLY A 227 14.21 19.49 12.34
C GLY A 227 15.05 19.18 13.57
N GLN A 228 14.79 18.07 14.28
CA GLN A 228 15.61 17.57 15.38
C GLN A 228 16.69 16.60 14.88
N PHE A 229 17.32 16.97 13.76
CA PHE A 229 18.27 16.12 13.04
C PHE A 229 19.52 15.79 13.87
N GLU A 230 20.12 16.81 14.52
CA GLU A 230 21.31 16.61 15.37
C GLU A 230 21.02 15.67 16.55
N LYS A 231 19.81 15.78 17.13
CA LYS A 231 19.38 14.89 18.21
C LYS A 231 19.19 13.46 17.70
N ALA A 232 18.55 13.28 16.55
CA ALA A 232 18.40 11.97 15.92
C ALA A 232 19.76 11.29 15.65
N ILE A 233 20.75 12.05 15.18
CA ILE A 233 22.13 11.55 15.00
C ILE A 233 22.73 11.15 16.34
N ALA A 234 22.65 12.02 17.36
CA ALA A 234 23.21 11.75 18.67
C ALA A 234 22.63 10.46 19.29
N ASP A 235 21.30 10.31 19.21
CA ASP A 235 20.61 9.11 19.68
C ASP A 235 21.06 7.85 18.91
N LEU A 236 21.20 7.93 17.58
CA LEU A 236 21.63 6.80 16.76
C LEU A 236 23.11 6.43 16.95
N ARG A 237 23.98 7.42 17.20
CA ARG A 237 25.39 7.18 17.58
C ARG A 237 25.46 6.47 18.92
N GLN A 238 24.70 6.94 19.90
CA GLN A 238 24.61 6.28 21.20
C GLN A 238 24.15 4.83 21.06
N LEU A 239 23.11 4.56 20.28
CA LEU A 239 22.62 3.20 20.05
C LEU A 239 23.65 2.32 19.31
N THR A 240 24.43 2.92 18.41
CA THR A 240 25.54 2.25 17.73
C THR A 240 26.63 1.85 18.72
N ASP A 241 26.99 2.75 19.64
CA ASP A 241 27.97 2.50 20.71
C ASP A 241 27.47 1.45 21.72
N GLU A 242 26.16 1.42 21.98
CA GLU A 242 25.48 0.39 22.79
C GLU A 242 25.38 -0.97 22.06
N GLY A 243 25.77 -1.03 20.79
CA GLY A 243 25.85 -2.25 19.99
C GLY A 243 24.54 -2.65 19.31
N ASP A 244 23.60 -1.73 19.11
CA ASP A 244 22.42 -2.01 18.29
C ASP A 244 22.84 -2.29 16.84
N PRO A 245 22.49 -3.45 16.26
CA PRO A 245 22.98 -3.84 14.94
C PRO A 245 22.36 -3.04 13.78
N PHE A 246 21.28 -2.30 14.00
CA PHE A 246 20.58 -1.52 12.98
C PHE A 246 20.79 -0.01 13.11
N ALA A 247 21.15 0.49 14.30
CA ALA A 247 21.48 1.89 14.52
C ALA A 247 22.55 2.44 13.53
N PRO A 248 23.63 1.71 13.18
CA PRO A 248 24.54 2.12 12.12
C PRO A 248 23.86 2.38 10.78
N VAL A 249 22.91 1.52 10.40
CA VAL A 249 22.19 1.61 9.12
C VAL A 249 21.31 2.85 9.10
N TRP A 250 20.53 3.08 10.16
CA TRP A 250 19.70 4.28 10.26
C TRP A 250 20.54 5.56 10.33
N LEU A 251 21.71 5.52 10.99
CA LEU A 251 22.62 6.66 11.08
C LEU A 251 23.14 7.05 9.69
N ILE A 252 23.67 6.10 8.93
CA ILE A 252 24.24 6.39 7.61
C ILE A 252 23.16 6.78 6.59
N GLU A 253 21.96 6.19 6.65
CA GLU A 253 20.82 6.56 5.81
C GLU A 253 20.38 8.00 6.11
N LEU A 254 20.27 8.34 7.39
CA LEU A 254 19.89 9.67 7.84
C LEU A 254 20.92 10.74 7.42
N LEU A 255 22.21 10.45 7.58
CA LEU A 255 23.29 11.35 7.16
C LEU A 255 23.31 11.52 5.62
N ALA A 256 23.08 10.44 4.88
CA ALA A 256 22.96 10.44 3.43
C ALA A 256 21.78 11.29 2.95
N GLU A 257 20.58 11.10 3.50
CA GLU A 257 19.37 11.84 3.14
C GLU A 257 19.54 13.36 3.28
N ARG A 258 20.34 13.81 4.26
CA ARG A 258 20.64 15.24 4.46
C ARG A 258 21.93 15.72 3.82
N GLY A 259 22.65 14.86 3.09
CA GLY A 259 23.91 15.20 2.43
C GLY A 259 25.02 15.60 3.41
N ARG A 260 25.03 15.04 4.62
CA ARG A 260 26.04 15.32 5.67
C ARG A 260 27.31 14.52 5.42
N ILE A 261 27.97 14.80 4.30
CA ILE A 261 29.13 14.03 3.80
C ILE A 261 30.28 13.97 4.80
N ARG A 262 30.56 15.08 5.52
CA ARG A 262 31.64 15.10 6.53
C ARG A 262 31.38 14.14 7.68
N GLU A 263 30.16 14.07 8.17
CA GLU A 263 29.80 13.12 9.21
C GLU A 263 29.80 11.69 8.68
N LEU A 264 29.39 11.45 7.42
CA LEU A 264 29.60 10.14 6.80
C LEU A 264 31.08 9.74 6.75
N GLU A 265 31.99 10.69 6.49
CA GLU A 265 33.45 10.44 6.54
C GLU A 265 33.92 10.12 7.97
N GLU A 266 33.37 10.80 8.99
CA GLU A 266 33.61 10.48 10.40
C GLU A 266 33.13 9.07 10.75
N GLU A 267 31.93 8.69 10.30
CA GLU A 267 31.39 7.33 10.51
C GLU A 267 32.23 6.26 9.80
N VAL A 268 32.82 6.57 8.63
CA VAL A 268 33.79 5.68 7.98
C VAL A 268 35.04 5.52 8.84
N ALA A 269 35.56 6.61 9.40
CA ALA A 269 36.74 6.58 10.27
C ALA A 269 36.47 5.84 11.59
N ALA A 270 35.25 5.93 12.12
CA ALA A 270 34.79 5.20 13.28
C ALA A 270 34.57 3.69 13.01
N GLY A 271 34.54 3.27 11.74
CA GLY A 271 34.30 1.89 11.35
C GLY A 271 32.81 1.50 11.38
N THR A 272 31.91 2.48 11.35
CA THR A 272 30.46 2.26 11.36
C THR A 272 30.04 1.39 10.16
N PRO A 273 29.40 0.23 10.40
CA PRO A 273 29.03 -0.70 9.33
C PRO A 273 28.23 -0.02 8.21
N GLY A 274 28.69 -0.18 6.96
CA GLY A 274 28.01 0.36 5.77
C GLY A 274 28.31 1.82 5.41
N ALA A 275 28.95 2.60 6.30
CA ALA A 275 29.26 4.01 6.07
C ALA A 275 30.10 4.24 4.80
N ALA A 276 31.11 3.39 4.56
CA ALA A 276 31.99 3.52 3.39
C ALA A 276 31.23 3.27 2.08
N LYS A 277 30.27 2.34 2.10
CA LYS A 277 29.42 2.05 0.94
C LYS A 277 28.48 3.22 0.64
N GLN A 278 27.86 3.80 1.67
CA GLN A 278 26.98 4.97 1.50
C GLN A 278 27.77 6.20 1.01
N LEU A 279 28.93 6.48 1.60
CA LEU A 279 29.78 7.60 1.16
C LEU A 279 30.20 7.46 -0.33
N ALA A 280 30.48 6.23 -0.78
CA ALA A 280 30.81 5.96 -2.18
C ALA A 280 29.65 6.23 -3.16
N LEU A 281 28.39 6.17 -2.71
CA LEU A 281 27.22 6.54 -3.52
C LEU A 281 27.10 8.05 -3.71
N PHE A 282 27.61 8.86 -2.78
CA PHE A 282 27.55 10.32 -2.82
C PHE A 282 28.75 11.00 -3.48
N ARG A 283 29.90 10.33 -3.56
CA ARG A 283 31.00 10.82 -4.39
C ARG A 283 30.64 10.52 -5.85
N PRO A 284 30.36 11.52 -6.72
CA PRO A 284 30.37 11.26 -8.15
C PRO A 284 31.75 10.67 -8.45
N ARG A 285 31.83 9.64 -9.30
CA ARG A 285 33.11 9.15 -9.81
C ARG A 285 33.91 10.38 -10.22
N ALA A 286 34.94 10.71 -9.45
CA ALA A 286 35.90 11.71 -9.88
C ALA A 286 36.40 11.20 -11.22
N SER A 287 36.08 11.94 -12.28
CA SER A 287 36.70 11.81 -13.57
C SER A 287 38.21 11.82 -13.33
N THR A 288 38.81 10.63 -13.46
CA THR A 288 40.24 10.47 -13.60
C THR A 288 40.61 11.11 -14.94
N ASP A 289 40.99 12.38 -14.87
CA ASP A 289 41.90 12.99 -15.85
C ASP A 289 43.35 12.65 -15.47
#